data_AF-A0A246E3J7-F1
#
_entry.id   AF-A0A246E3J7-F1
#
_cell.length_a   1.000
_cell.length_b   1.000
_cell.length_c   1.000
_cell.angle_alpha   90.00
_cell.angle_beta   90.00
_cell.angle_gamma   90.00
#
_symmetry.space_group_name_H-M   'P 1'
#
loop_
_entity.id
_entity.type
_entity.pdbx_description
1 polymer ?
#
loop_
_entity_poly.entity_id
_entity_poly.type
_entity_poly.pdbx_seq_one_letter_code
_entity_poly.pdbx_strand_id
1 'polypeptide(L)'
;MARDVDASSEKNIRVFFESFFVPNQVVNADGTSNGLVTGYYEPILNGARKRGGVYQTPLHRTPDDMLTIDMSSVYPELKNMRLRGRVVGNRIVPYMTRAEMLQSGALSGKELVWVDDPIEAFFLQVQGSGRVK
;
A
#
# COMPACT_ATOMS: atom_id res chain seq x y z
N MET A 1 -29.82 -16.41 0.94
CA MET A 1 -30.22 -15.01 1.11
C MET A 1 -29.45 -14.10 0.15
N ALA A 2 -28.22 -13.65 0.43
CA ALA A 2 -27.45 -12.86 -0.56
C ALA A 2 -26.98 -13.68 -1.77
N ARG A 3 -26.65 -14.97 -1.56
CA ARG A 3 -26.19 -15.89 -2.62
C ARG A 3 -27.27 -16.25 -3.66
N ASP A 4 -28.53 -15.98 -3.36
CA ASP A 4 -29.68 -16.32 -4.21
C ASP A 4 -30.16 -15.12 -5.05
N VAL A 5 -29.54 -13.96 -4.86
CA VAL A 5 -29.78 -12.78 -5.69
C VAL A 5 -29.09 -12.98 -7.03
N ASP A 6 -29.86 -12.89 -8.11
CA ASP A 6 -29.31 -12.85 -9.45
C ASP A 6 -28.47 -11.58 -9.64
N ALA A 7 -27.14 -11.75 -9.68
CA ALA A 7 -26.16 -10.68 -9.81
C ALA A 7 -26.19 -9.98 -11.18
N SER A 8 -26.93 -10.52 -12.16
CA SER A 8 -27.12 -9.89 -13.47
C SER A 8 -28.38 -9.00 -13.53
N SER A 9 -29.25 -9.05 -12.52
CA SER A 9 -30.50 -8.30 -12.47
C SER A 9 -30.41 -7.10 -11.53
N GLU A 10 -30.30 -5.89 -12.10
CA GLU A 10 -30.28 -4.63 -11.33
C GLU A 10 -31.51 -4.52 -10.39
N LYS A 11 -32.68 -4.93 -10.86
CA LYS A 11 -33.91 -4.92 -10.07
C LYS A 11 -33.80 -5.81 -8.82
N ASN A 12 -33.28 -7.03 -8.98
CA ASN A 12 -33.15 -7.96 -7.86
C ASN A 12 -32.09 -7.48 -6.85
N ILE A 13 -31.00 -6.89 -7.34
CA ILE A 13 -29.96 -6.28 -6.49
C ILE A 13 -30.55 -5.11 -5.68
N ARG A 14 -31.31 -4.22 -6.32
CA ARG A 14 -31.95 -3.08 -5.65
C ARG A 14 -32.89 -3.53 -4.53
N VAL A 15 -33.80 -4.47 -4.84
CA VAL A 15 -34.75 -5.00 -3.85
C VAL A 15 -34.04 -5.64 -2.66
N PHE A 16 -32.91 -6.33 -2.89
CA PHE A 16 -32.10 -6.88 -1.81
C PHE A 16 -31.58 -5.79 -0.87
N PHE A 17 -30.99 -4.71 -1.40
CA PHE A 17 -30.52 -3.62 -0.53
C PHE A 17 -31.67 -2.93 0.20
N GLU A 18 -32.80 -2.66 -0.46
CA GLU A 18 -33.97 -2.01 0.15
C GLU A 18 -34.64 -2.87 1.23
N SER A 19 -34.56 -4.20 1.13
CA SER A 19 -35.19 -5.13 2.08
C SER A 19 -34.31 -5.43 3.30
N PHE A 20 -32.98 -5.39 3.14
CA PHE A 20 -32.04 -5.87 4.16
C PHE A 20 -31.15 -4.78 4.77
N PHE A 21 -31.16 -3.55 4.25
CA PHE A 21 -30.33 -2.45 4.73
C PHE A 21 -31.16 -1.19 4.97
N VAL A 22 -30.75 -0.39 5.97
CA VAL A 22 -31.32 0.93 6.24
C VAL A 22 -30.24 1.98 5.92
N PRO A 23 -30.45 2.86 4.92
CA PRO A 23 -29.49 3.90 4.59
C PRO A 23 -29.48 4.97 5.70
N ASN A 24 -28.29 5.29 6.22
CA ASN A 24 -28.10 6.33 7.21
C ASN A 24 -27.25 7.45 6.59
N GLN A 25 -27.75 8.69 6.66
CA GLN A 25 -26.99 9.84 6.19
C GLN A 25 -25.82 10.12 7.14
N VAL A 26 -24.61 10.19 6.59
CA VAL A 26 -23.42 10.59 7.34
C VAL A 26 -23.30 12.11 7.32
N VAL A 27 -23.14 12.70 8.50
CA VAL A 27 -22.94 14.14 8.70
C VAL A 27 -21.60 14.33 9.39
N ASN A 28 -20.81 15.29 8.92
CA ASN A 28 -19.52 15.65 9.49
C ASN A 28 -19.71 16.30 10.87
N ALA A 29 -18.63 16.38 11.66
CA ALA A 29 -18.67 17.02 13.00
C ALA A 29 -19.06 18.51 12.95
N ASP A 30 -18.89 19.17 11.80
CA ASP A 30 -19.27 20.56 11.56
C ASP A 30 -20.71 20.75 11.06
N GLY A 31 -21.49 19.66 10.96
CA GLY A 31 -22.87 19.67 10.50
C GLY A 31 -23.05 19.63 8.97
N THR A 32 -21.97 19.61 8.19
CA THR A 32 -22.05 19.48 6.73
C THR A 32 -22.24 18.03 6.28
N SER A 33 -22.85 17.83 5.11
CA SER A 33 -23.07 16.51 4.50
C SER A 33 -22.24 16.29 3.22
N ASN A 34 -21.37 17.24 2.86
CA ASN A 34 -20.46 17.12 1.74
C ASN A 34 -19.17 16.44 2.20
N GLY A 35 -18.60 15.58 1.34
CA GLY A 35 -17.33 14.92 1.59
C GLY A 35 -16.42 14.97 0.37
N LEU A 36 -15.13 14.71 0.58
CA LEU A 36 -14.18 14.53 -0.51
C LEU A 36 -14.18 13.07 -0.96
N VAL A 37 -14.50 12.83 -2.23
CA VAL A 37 -14.33 11.52 -2.86
C VAL A 37 -13.02 11.53 -3.63
N THR A 38 -12.13 10.60 -3.32
CA THR A 38 -10.88 10.37 -4.06
C THR A 38 -10.90 8.99 -4.73
N GLY A 39 -10.06 8.82 -5.75
CA GLY A 39 -9.93 7.56 -6.50
C GLY A 39 -8.62 6.84 -6.17
N TYR A 40 -8.68 5.51 -6.18
CA TYR A 40 -7.54 4.61 -6.10
C TYR A 40 -7.60 3.62 -7.27
N TYR A 41 -6.44 3.17 -7.76
CA TYR A 41 -6.39 2.09 -8.75
C TYR A 41 -5.15 1.21 -8.55
N GLU A 42 -5.22 -0.02 -9.07
CA GLU A 42 -4.10 -0.94 -9.13
C GLU A 42 -3.35 -0.76 -10.47
N PRO A 43 -2.12 -0.19 -10.49
CA PRO A 43 -1.35 -0.05 -11.71
C PRO A 43 -0.89 -1.42 -12.23
N ILE A 44 -0.87 -1.57 -13.55
CA ILE A 44 -0.33 -2.74 -14.25
C ILE A 44 0.98 -2.32 -14.90
N LEU A 45 2.09 -2.95 -14.48
CA LEU A 45 3.44 -2.68 -14.97
C LEU A 45 3.91 -3.87 -15.83
N ASN A 46 4.79 -3.62 -16.80
CA ASN A 46 5.50 -4.71 -17.48
C ASN A 46 6.75 -5.07 -16.69
N GLY A 47 7.04 -6.35 -16.52
CA GLY A 47 8.26 -6.72 -15.82
C GLY A 47 8.80 -8.11 -16.09
N ALA A 48 10.03 -8.33 -15.64
CA ALA A 48 10.73 -9.59 -15.76
C ALA A 48 11.39 -9.99 -14.44
N ARG A 49 11.47 -11.30 -14.18
CA ARG A 49 12.14 -11.85 -12.99
C ARG A 49 13.64 -11.63 -12.98
N LYS A 50 14.24 -11.40 -14.15
CA LYS A 50 15.68 -11.16 -14.31
C LYS A 50 15.88 -9.82 -15.02
N ARG A 51 16.89 -9.08 -14.60
CA ARG A 51 17.32 -7.84 -15.25
C ARG A 51 17.72 -8.12 -16.70
N GLY A 52 17.29 -7.28 -17.64
CA GLY A 52 17.72 -7.38 -19.04
C GLY A 52 16.86 -6.54 -19.99
N GLY A 53 17.44 -6.15 -21.12
CA GLY A 53 16.74 -5.34 -22.13
C GLY A 53 16.19 -4.05 -21.52
N VAL A 54 14.88 -3.82 -21.67
CA VAL A 54 14.17 -2.66 -21.10
C VAL A 54 13.95 -2.78 -19.59
N TYR A 55 13.97 -3.99 -19.01
CA TYR A 55 13.70 -4.23 -17.59
C TYR A 55 14.92 -3.90 -16.73
N GLN A 56 15.07 -2.60 -16.43
CA GLN A 56 16.24 -2.03 -15.75
C GLN A 56 15.93 -1.47 -14.37
N THR A 57 14.65 -1.34 -13.99
CA THR A 57 14.25 -0.76 -12.71
C THR A 57 13.80 -1.82 -11.73
N PRO A 58 14.51 -2.05 -10.61
CA PRO A 58 14.15 -3.08 -9.65
C PRO A 58 13.04 -2.63 -8.69
N LEU A 59 12.08 -3.51 -8.45
CA LEU A 59 11.18 -3.46 -7.29
C LEU A 59 11.74 -4.38 -6.20
N HIS A 60 11.90 -3.87 -4.99
CA HIS A 60 12.58 -4.59 -3.91
C HIS A 60 11.61 -5.12 -2.86
N ARG A 61 11.97 -6.24 -2.23
CA ARG A 61 11.38 -6.67 -0.96
C ARG A 61 11.93 -5.83 0.19
N THR A 62 11.26 -5.90 1.33
CA THR A 62 11.75 -5.31 2.58
C THR A 62 13.15 -5.86 2.91
N PRO A 63 14.13 -5.00 3.21
CA PRO A 63 15.44 -5.41 3.72
C PRO A 63 15.33 -6.24 5.00
N ASP A 64 16.26 -7.18 5.20
CA ASP A 64 16.21 -8.13 6.33
C ASP A 64 16.50 -7.45 7.68
N ASP A 65 17.17 -6.30 7.68
CA ASP A 65 17.53 -5.54 8.88
C ASP A 65 16.52 -4.43 9.25
N MET A 66 15.41 -4.31 8.50
CA MET A 66 14.37 -3.32 8.78
C MET A 66 13.42 -3.80 9.87
N LEU A 67 13.51 -3.19 11.04
CA LEU A 67 12.66 -3.49 12.20
C LEU A 67 11.39 -2.64 12.20
N THR A 68 10.27 -3.27 12.59
CA THR A 68 9.09 -2.55 13.08
C THR A 68 9.25 -2.36 14.58
N ILE A 69 9.26 -1.12 15.05
CA ILE A 69 9.44 -0.81 16.47
C ILE A 69 8.07 -0.47 17.05
N ASP A 70 7.55 -1.36 17.89
CA ASP A 70 6.36 -1.09 18.69
C ASP A 70 6.79 -0.72 20.11
N MET A 71 6.55 0.53 20.48
CA MET A 71 6.81 1.06 21.82
C MET A 71 5.54 1.65 22.43
N SER A 72 4.37 1.34 21.86
CA SER A 72 3.08 1.91 22.27
C SER A 72 2.68 1.54 23.71
N SER A 73 3.20 0.43 24.23
CA SER A 73 2.98 0.01 25.62
C SER A 73 3.73 0.85 26.64
N VAL A 74 4.86 1.47 26.24
CA VAL A 74 5.71 2.30 27.10
C VAL A 74 5.46 3.79 26.84
N TYR A 75 5.27 4.15 25.58
CA TYR A 75 5.05 5.50 25.08
C TYR A 75 3.73 5.54 24.29
N PRO A 76 2.58 5.74 24.95
CA PRO A 76 1.26 5.72 24.33
C PRO A 76 1.10 6.70 23.16
N GLU A 77 1.84 7.80 23.16
CA GLU A 77 1.88 8.79 22.07
C GLU A 77 2.33 8.18 20.74
N LEU A 78 3.10 7.09 20.78
CA LEU A 78 3.59 6.39 19.58
C LEU A 78 2.56 5.41 19.00
N LYS A 79 1.40 5.22 19.64
CA LYS A 79 0.37 4.23 19.24
C LYS A 79 -0.08 4.36 17.78
N ASN A 80 -0.11 5.57 17.26
CA ASN A 80 -0.53 5.85 15.87
C ASN A 80 0.64 6.01 14.90
N MET A 81 1.88 5.79 15.36
CA MET A 81 3.09 5.91 14.56
C MET A 81 3.60 4.52 14.14
N ARG A 82 4.16 4.45 12.93
CA ARG A 82 4.80 3.22 12.42
C ARG A 82 6.31 3.42 12.37
N LEU A 83 6.96 3.24 13.51
CA LEU A 83 8.41 3.47 13.61
C LEU A 83 9.19 2.36 12.89
N ARG A 84 10.14 2.78 12.05
CA ARG A 84 11.05 1.91 11.29
C ARG A 84 12.48 2.22 11.68
N GLY A 85 13.25 1.18 12.03
CA GLY A 85 14.64 1.33 12.43
C GLY A 85 15.51 0.14 12.09
N ARG A 86 16.81 0.27 12.36
CA ARG A 86 17.81 -0.79 12.22
C ARG A 86 18.78 -0.76 13.39
N VAL A 87 19.45 -1.89 13.63
CA VAL A 87 20.47 -1.99 14.69
C VAL A 87 21.83 -1.56 14.14
N VAL A 88 22.52 -0.67 14.87
CA VAL A 88 23.91 -0.28 14.61
C VAL A 88 24.69 -0.37 15.93
N GLY A 89 25.58 -1.37 16.02
CA GLY A 89 26.23 -1.72 17.28
C GLY A 89 25.20 -2.13 18.32
N ASN A 90 25.08 -1.36 19.40
CA ASN A 90 24.10 -1.59 20.47
C ASN A 90 22.99 -0.51 20.50
N ARG A 91 22.67 0.09 19.35
CA ARG A 91 21.64 1.13 19.25
C ARG A 91 20.66 0.82 18.12
N ILE A 92 19.41 1.23 18.33
CA ILE A 92 18.40 1.28 17.28
C ILE A 92 18.37 2.71 16.73
N VAL A 93 18.54 2.85 15.42
CA VAL A 93 18.50 4.14 14.73
C VAL A 93 17.37 4.14 13.68
N PRO A 94 16.85 5.31 13.27
CA PRO A 94 15.88 5.38 12.18
C PRO A 94 16.37 4.64 10.93
N TYR A 95 15.44 4.02 10.22
CA TYR A 95 15.78 3.34 8.98
C TYR A 95 16.16 4.38 7.90
N MET A 96 16.95 3.92 6.94
CA MET A 96 17.44 4.76 5.84
C MET A 96 16.29 5.38 5.05
N THR A 97 16.50 6.61 4.59
CA THR A 97 15.65 7.26 3.59
C THR A 97 15.79 6.56 2.23
N ARG A 98 14.85 6.85 1.31
CA ARG A 98 14.90 6.32 -0.07
C ARG A 98 16.23 6.63 -0.75
N ALA A 99 16.75 7.86 -0.60
CA ALA A 99 18.00 8.28 -1.23
C ALA A 99 19.20 7.50 -0.67
N GLU A 100 19.28 7.36 0.65
CA GLU A 100 20.35 6.61 1.32
C GLU A 100 20.32 5.13 0.96
N MET A 101 19.13 4.51 0.85
CA MET A 101 18.99 3.12 0.43
C MET A 101 19.52 2.87 -0.98
N LEU A 102 19.28 3.81 -1.91
CA LEU A 102 19.75 3.72 -3.29
C LEU A 102 21.28 3.93 -3.39
N GLN A 103 21.87 4.76 -2.54
CA GLN A 103 23.30 5.06 -2.55
C GLN A 103 24.15 4.03 -1.81
N SER A 104 23.63 3.46 -0.72
CA SER A 104 24.36 2.53 0.15
C SER A 104 24.44 1.10 -0.38
N GLY A 105 23.61 0.74 -1.36
CA GLY A 105 23.50 -0.64 -1.83
C GLY A 105 22.72 -1.56 -0.88
N ALA A 106 22.06 -1.04 0.16
CA ALA A 106 21.27 -1.82 1.13
C ALA A 106 20.15 -2.66 0.49
N LEU A 107 19.76 -2.30 -0.74
CA LEU A 107 18.74 -2.99 -1.53
C LEU A 107 19.29 -4.10 -2.44
N SER A 108 20.62 -4.24 -2.55
CA SER A 108 21.23 -5.23 -3.44
C SER A 108 20.85 -6.66 -3.03
N GLY A 109 20.42 -7.47 -4.00
CA GLY A 109 19.95 -8.84 -3.75
C GLY A 109 18.55 -8.92 -3.15
N LYS A 110 17.83 -7.79 -3.06
CA LYS A 110 16.44 -7.71 -2.60
C LYS A 110 15.45 -7.50 -3.75
N GLU A 111 15.90 -7.60 -5.00
CA GLU A 111 15.06 -7.40 -6.18
C GLU A 111 14.04 -8.55 -6.34
N LEU A 112 12.76 -8.21 -6.38
CA LEU A 112 11.64 -9.14 -6.61
C LEU A 112 11.34 -9.32 -8.10
N VAL A 113 11.45 -8.22 -8.85
CA VAL A 113 11.14 -8.10 -10.27
C VAL A 113 11.76 -6.82 -10.80
N TRP A 114 12.03 -6.78 -12.11
CA TRP A 114 12.55 -5.63 -12.83
C TRP A 114 11.47 -5.12 -13.77
N VAL A 115 11.14 -3.83 -13.69
CA VAL A 115 10.17 -3.16 -14.56
C VAL A 115 10.88 -2.25 -15.56
N ASP A 116 10.17 -1.89 -16.63
CA ASP A 116 10.68 -1.11 -17.75
C ASP A 116 10.64 0.40 -17.52
N ASP A 117 9.77 0.91 -16.64
CA ASP A 117 9.64 2.34 -16.34
C ASP A 117 9.86 2.69 -14.85
N PRO A 118 10.85 3.54 -14.51
CA PRO A 118 11.08 4.01 -13.14
C PRO A 118 10.00 4.96 -12.58
N ILE A 119 9.26 5.65 -13.44
CA ILE A 119 8.14 6.51 -13.06
C ILE A 119 6.95 5.63 -12.65
N GLU A 120 6.62 4.61 -13.42
CA GLU A 120 5.57 3.64 -13.04
C GLU A 120 5.93 2.90 -11.75
N ALA A 121 7.20 2.49 -11.59
CA ALA A 121 7.69 1.91 -10.35
C ALA A 121 7.49 2.84 -9.14
N PHE A 122 7.64 4.15 -9.34
CA PHE A 122 7.38 5.14 -8.29
C PHE A 122 5.89 5.31 -8.02
N PHE A 123 5.04 5.37 -9.05
CA PHE A 123 3.59 5.43 -8.86
C PHE A 123 3.05 4.19 -8.13
N LEU A 124 3.59 3.00 -8.43
CA LEU A 124 3.31 1.78 -7.65
C LEU A 124 3.60 1.98 -6.16
N GLN A 125 4.73 2.60 -5.80
CA GLN A 125 5.08 2.87 -4.40
C GLN A 125 4.12 3.86 -3.73
N VAL A 126 3.62 4.84 -4.48
CA VAL A 126 2.61 5.80 -4.00
C VAL A 126 1.25 5.13 -3.80
N GLN A 127 0.82 4.27 -4.75
CA GLN A 127 -0.43 3.51 -4.63
C GLN A 127 -0.32 2.38 -3.59
N GLY A 128 0.87 1.88 -3.30
CA GLY A 128 1.12 0.84 -2.30
C GLY A 128 0.77 -0.59 -2.74
N SER A 129 0.18 -0.77 -3.94
CA SER A 129 -0.03 -2.09 -4.56
C SER A 129 -0.10 -1.97 -6.08
N GLY A 130 0.02 -3.10 -6.78
CA GLY A 130 -0.01 -3.18 -8.24
C GLY A 130 0.27 -4.58 -8.77
N ARG A 131 0.08 -4.77 -10.08
CA ARG A 131 0.31 -6.03 -10.78
C ARG A 131 1.44 -5.90 -11.78
N VAL A 132 2.27 -6.93 -11.87
CA VAL A 132 3.31 -7.03 -12.90
C VAL A 132 2.93 -8.11 -13.89
N LYS A 133 2.95 -7.78 -15.19
CA LYS A 133 2.68 -8.68 -16.31
C LYS A 133 3.98 -9.13 -16.97
#